data_AF-A0A3D5U699-F1
#
_entry.id   AF-A0A3D5U699-F1
#
_cell.length_a   1.000
_cell.length_b   1.000
_cell.length_c   1.000
_cell.angle_alpha   90.00
_cell.angle_beta   90.00
_cell.angle_gamma   90.00
#
_symmetry.space_group_name_H-M   'P 1'
#
loop_
_entity.id
_entity.type
_entity.pdbx_description
1 polymer ?
#
loop_
_entity_poly.entity_id
_entity_poly.type
_entity_poly.pdbx_seq_one_letter_code
_entity_poly.pdbx_strand_id
1 'polypeptide(L)'
;ERIDLLLDALRQLDDPIQRELFVADISHSFGISTGALISSLRRSGGNRMPPAEEAPSSAMLAEAKLEMQLLGMALKDEDNYNLLANELSVDYFNSKVCRQVFSFLQTKVPKLEHWNPAALLDDIENNEIKNSMAELLFEDFHLANISKMIRDLKLRKLKRDLEALDKAINQDSGDLELLKQKETLSREYRRMTKRVVNKVLS
;
A
#
# COMPACT_ATOMS: atom_id res chain seq x y z
N GLU A 1 2.94 25.32 22.92
CA GLU A 1 3.70 24.05 22.85
C GLU A 1 2.82 22.82 22.61
N ARG A 2 1.96 22.39 23.55
CA ARG A 2 1.18 21.14 23.36
C ARG A 2 0.11 21.20 22.25
N ILE A 3 -0.48 22.38 22.03
CA ILE A 3 -1.44 22.63 20.94
C ILE A 3 -0.72 22.67 19.59
N ASP A 4 0.50 23.22 19.53
CA ASP A 4 1.28 23.32 18.29
C ASP A 4 1.67 21.94 17.76
N LEU A 5 2.07 21.03 18.66
CA LEU A 5 2.34 19.62 18.32
C LEU A 5 1.09 18.89 17.79
N LEU A 6 -0.10 19.17 18.35
CA LEU A 6 -1.35 18.60 17.87
C LEU A 6 -1.74 19.19 16.50
N LEU A 7 -1.50 20.48 16.29
CA LEU A 7 -1.72 21.13 15.00
C LEU A 7 -0.76 20.63 13.93
N ASP A 8 0.50 20.32 14.27
CA ASP A 8 1.45 19.70 13.35
C ASP A 8 1.07 18.26 13.00
N ALA A 9 0.57 17.48 13.96
CA ALA A 9 -0.01 16.16 13.67
C ALA A 9 -1.25 16.26 12.75
N LEU A 10 -2.09 17.28 12.93
CA LEU A 10 -3.25 17.55 12.07
C LEU A 10 -2.88 18.00 10.65
N ARG A 11 -1.71 18.61 10.47
CA ARG A 11 -1.20 18.98 9.14
C ARG A 11 -0.79 17.76 8.32
N GLN A 12 -0.38 16.67 8.97
CA GLN A 12 0.02 15.41 8.33
C GLN A 12 -1.16 14.49 8.00
N LEU A 13 -2.37 14.81 8.47
CA LEU A 13 -3.59 14.06 8.18
C LEU A 13 -4.16 14.43 6.81
N ASP A 14 -4.04 13.56 5.81
CA ASP A 14 -4.54 13.81 4.44
C ASP A 14 -6.07 13.78 4.33
N ASP A 15 -6.77 13.17 5.29
CA ASP A 15 -8.24 13.07 5.31
C ASP A 15 -8.89 14.36 5.85
N PRO A 16 -9.64 15.11 5.02
CA PRO A 16 -10.25 16.38 5.42
C PRO A 16 -11.35 16.22 6.46
N ILE A 17 -12.07 15.10 6.48
CA ILE A 17 -13.19 14.86 7.41
C ILE A 17 -12.64 14.55 8.79
N GLN A 18 -11.59 13.72 8.88
CA GLN A 18 -10.92 13.46 10.15
C GLN A 18 -10.29 14.73 10.70
N ARG A 19 -9.65 15.53 9.84
CA ARG A 19 -9.06 16.81 10.26
C ARG A 19 -10.10 17.74 10.87
N GLU A 20 -11.30 17.83 10.28
CA GLU A 20 -12.40 18.64 10.82
C GLU A 20 -12.90 18.12 12.18
N LEU A 21 -13.08 16.80 12.31
CA LEU A 21 -13.51 16.17 13.57
C LEU A 21 -12.49 16.41 14.69
N PHE A 22 -11.21 16.22 14.42
CA PHE A 22 -10.16 16.48 15.41
C PHE A 22 -10.01 17.97 15.74
N VAL A 23 -10.22 18.88 14.78
CA VAL A 23 -10.24 20.33 15.05
C VAL A 23 -11.40 20.68 15.98
N ALA A 24 -12.57 20.04 15.82
CA ALA A 24 -13.70 20.20 16.73
C ALA A 24 -13.39 19.65 18.14
N ASP A 25 -12.75 18.50 18.23
CA ASP A 25 -12.36 17.88 19.52
C ASP A 25 -11.31 18.71 20.27
N ILE A 26 -10.31 19.26 19.56
CA ILE A 26 -9.30 20.17 20.14
C ILE A 26 -9.95 21.50 20.54
N SER A 27 -10.86 22.02 19.72
CA SER A 27 -11.62 23.24 20.03
C SER A 27 -12.39 23.07 21.35
N HIS A 28 -13.07 21.94 21.52
CA HIS A 28 -13.82 21.62 22.74
C HIS A 28 -12.90 21.36 23.94
N SER A 29 -11.79 20.65 23.75
CA SER A 29 -10.88 20.27 24.84
C SER A 29 -10.03 21.43 25.37
N PHE A 30 -9.70 22.40 24.51
CA PHE A 30 -8.85 23.55 24.86
C PHE A 30 -9.61 24.87 24.94
N GLY A 31 -10.92 24.89 24.64
CA GLY A 31 -11.76 26.10 24.69
C GLY A 31 -11.39 27.14 23.63
N ILE A 32 -10.76 26.73 22.53
CA ILE A 32 -10.28 27.62 21.46
C ILE A 32 -11.26 27.56 20.29
N SER A 33 -11.59 28.68 19.66
CA SER A 33 -12.49 28.67 18.50
C SER A 33 -11.90 27.88 17.31
N THR A 34 -12.75 27.10 16.64
CA THR A 34 -12.38 26.34 15.42
C THR A 34 -11.78 27.24 14.34
N GLY A 35 -12.32 28.46 14.17
CA GLY A 35 -11.80 29.45 13.23
C GLY A 35 -10.36 29.90 13.52
N ALA A 36 -9.96 30.01 14.79
CA ALA A 36 -8.59 30.34 15.16
C ALA A 36 -7.62 29.19 14.82
N LEU A 37 -8.02 27.94 15.09
CA LEU A 37 -7.22 26.73 14.78
C LEU A 37 -7.03 26.54 13.27
N ILE A 38 -8.06 26.78 12.47
CA ILE A 38 -7.97 26.70 11.00
C ILE A 38 -7.04 27.80 10.44
N SER A 39 -7.07 29.00 11.04
CA SER A 39 -6.22 30.11 10.63
C SER A 39 -4.74 29.87 10.94
N SER A 40 -4.42 29.22 12.07
CA SER A 40 -3.05 28.86 12.44
C SER A 40 -2.53 27.69 11.60
N LEU A 41 -3.42 26.79 11.15
CA LEU A 41 -3.07 25.75 10.18
C LEU A 41 -2.63 26.34 8.83
N ARG A 42 -3.25 27.44 8.39
CA ARG A 42 -2.97 28.11 7.10
C ARG A 42 -1.76 29.05 7.12
N ARG A 43 -1.47 29.72 8.25
CA ARG A 43 -0.40 30.75 8.32
C ARG A 43 1.03 30.21 8.27
N SER A 44 1.25 28.91 8.50
CA SER A 44 2.61 28.33 8.52
C SER A 44 3.16 27.90 7.15
N GLY A 45 2.49 28.25 6.04
CA GLY A 45 2.91 27.89 4.68
C GLY A 45 4.05 28.74 4.07
N GLY A 46 4.66 29.63 4.86
CA GLY A 46 5.64 30.62 4.41
C GLY A 46 7.09 30.21 4.62
N ASN A 47 7.50 29.01 4.21
CA ASN A 47 8.92 28.74 3.92
C ASN A 47 9.03 27.58 2.94
N ARG A 48 8.77 27.85 1.65
CA ARG A 48 9.08 26.91 0.57
C ARG A 48 10.59 26.94 0.34
N MET A 49 11.30 26.02 0.98
CA MET A 49 12.60 25.54 0.50
C MET A 49 12.44 25.04 -0.95
N PRO A 50 13.45 25.19 -1.82
CA PRO A 50 13.41 24.59 -3.16
C PRO A 50 13.18 23.07 -3.04
N PRO A 51 12.54 22.43 -4.03
CA PRO A 51 12.15 21.03 -3.94
C PRO A 51 13.40 20.17 -3.85
N ALA A 52 13.71 19.69 -2.65
CA ALA A 52 14.53 18.50 -2.50
C ALA A 52 13.77 17.36 -3.16
N GLU A 53 14.44 16.58 -4.01
CA GLU A 53 13.92 15.31 -4.53
C GLU A 53 13.26 14.57 -3.36
N GLU A 54 11.96 14.33 -3.49
CA GLU A 54 11.14 13.71 -2.45
C GLU A 54 11.73 12.33 -2.17
N ALA A 55 12.51 12.23 -1.10
CA ALA A 55 12.91 10.94 -0.57
C ALA A 55 11.62 10.13 -0.33
N PRO A 56 11.56 8.87 -0.76
CA PRO A 56 10.35 8.08 -0.65
C PRO A 56 9.89 8.07 0.81
N SER A 57 8.59 8.33 1.03
CA SER A 57 8.04 8.32 2.37
C SER A 57 8.31 6.98 3.05
N SER A 58 8.47 6.98 4.38
CA SER A 58 8.73 5.76 5.16
C SER A 58 7.73 4.62 4.86
N ALA A 59 6.47 4.98 4.60
CA ALA A 59 5.43 4.04 4.19
C ALA A 59 5.71 3.41 2.81
N MET A 60 6.09 4.20 1.80
CA MET A 60 6.42 3.67 0.46
C MET A 60 7.62 2.73 0.50
N LEU A 61 8.63 3.03 1.32
CA LEU A 61 9.79 2.15 1.49
C LEU A 61 9.41 0.84 2.18
N ALA A 62 8.55 0.89 3.21
CA ALA A 62 8.06 -0.32 3.88
C ALA A 62 7.21 -1.19 2.94
N GLU A 63 6.39 -0.57 2.09
CA GLU A 63 5.59 -1.28 1.08
C GLU A 63 6.46 -1.97 0.02
N ALA A 64 7.48 -1.29 -0.50
CA ALA A 64 8.41 -1.87 -1.47
C ALA A 64 9.15 -3.07 -0.88
N LYS A 65 9.58 -2.98 0.38
CA LYS A 65 10.20 -4.11 1.10
C LYS A 65 9.25 -5.30 1.25
N LEU A 66 7.98 -5.06 1.56
CA LEU A 66 6.99 -6.12 1.69
C LEU A 66 6.77 -6.84 0.35
N GLU A 67 6.68 -6.09 -0.75
CA GLU A 67 6.58 -6.66 -2.11
C GLU A 67 7.80 -7.51 -2.49
N MET A 68 9.01 -7.02 -2.20
CA MET A 68 10.24 -7.77 -2.42
C MET A 68 10.27 -9.05 -1.59
N GLN A 69 9.98 -8.96 -0.28
CA GLN A 69 9.94 -10.13 0.60
C GLN A 69 8.90 -11.17 0.13
N LEU A 70 7.74 -10.72 -0.35
CA LEU A 70 6.71 -11.60 -0.87
C LEU A 70 7.21 -12.37 -2.11
N LEU A 71 7.82 -11.66 -3.07
CA LEU A 71 8.39 -12.29 -4.26
C LEU A 71 9.56 -13.20 -3.94
N GLY A 72 10.41 -12.82 -2.99
CA GLY A 72 11.53 -13.65 -2.54
C GLY A 72 11.07 -14.95 -1.88
N MET A 73 10.05 -14.92 -1.03
CA MET A 73 9.46 -16.15 -0.48
C MET A 73 8.84 -17.04 -1.56
N ALA A 74 8.18 -16.42 -2.55
CA ALA A 74 7.63 -17.16 -3.69
C ALA A 74 8.74 -17.78 -4.56
N LEU A 75 9.89 -17.14 -4.73
CA LEU A 75 11.02 -17.69 -5.48
C LEU A 75 11.71 -18.85 -4.77
N LYS A 76 11.63 -18.94 -3.44
CA LYS A 76 12.29 -20.00 -2.69
C LYS A 76 11.49 -21.31 -2.62
N ASP A 77 10.18 -21.25 -2.86
CA ASP A 77 9.27 -22.38 -2.64
C ASP A 77 8.13 -22.36 -3.68
N GLU A 78 7.96 -23.48 -4.37
CA GLU A 78 6.96 -23.65 -5.44
C GLU A 78 5.53 -23.48 -4.93
N ASP A 79 5.20 -24.00 -3.75
CA ASP A 79 3.85 -23.91 -3.19
C ASP A 79 3.51 -22.44 -2.86
N ASN A 80 4.50 -21.70 -2.37
CA ASN A 80 4.38 -20.27 -2.12
C ASN A 80 4.16 -19.48 -3.41
N TYR A 81 4.88 -19.81 -4.49
CA TYR A 81 4.63 -19.21 -5.80
C TYR A 81 3.25 -19.52 -6.33
N ASN A 82 2.82 -20.78 -6.28
CA ASN A 82 1.52 -21.20 -6.76
C ASN A 82 0.39 -20.49 -6.01
N LEU A 83 0.51 -20.36 -4.69
CA LEU A 83 -0.44 -19.58 -3.89
C LEU A 83 -0.46 -18.11 -4.32
N LEU A 84 0.70 -17.50 -4.53
CA LEU A 84 0.82 -16.11 -4.95
C LEU A 84 0.22 -15.89 -6.35
N ALA A 85 0.55 -16.74 -7.32
CA ALA A 85 0.11 -16.63 -8.72
C ALA A 85 -1.40 -16.85 -8.88
N ASN A 86 -2.01 -17.68 -8.02
CA ASN A 86 -3.46 -17.89 -8.01
C ASN A 86 -4.21 -16.73 -7.35
N GLU A 87 -3.61 -16.06 -6.37
CA GLU A 87 -4.29 -15.04 -5.56
C GLU A 87 -4.07 -13.61 -6.06
N LEU A 88 -2.96 -13.33 -6.76
CA LEU A 88 -2.52 -11.98 -7.12
C LEU A 88 -2.25 -11.81 -8.61
N SER A 89 -2.52 -10.61 -9.10
CA SER A 89 -2.13 -10.11 -10.43
C SER A 89 -1.08 -9.00 -10.32
N VAL A 90 -0.45 -8.65 -11.45
CA VAL A 90 0.63 -7.65 -11.52
C VAL A 90 0.21 -6.28 -10.96
N ASP A 91 -1.06 -5.92 -11.07
CA ASP A 91 -1.62 -4.65 -10.61
C ASP A 91 -1.69 -4.50 -9.07
N TYR A 92 -1.48 -5.57 -8.31
CA TYR A 92 -1.37 -5.51 -6.84
C TYR A 92 -0.05 -4.91 -6.34
N PHE A 93 0.99 -4.90 -7.17
CA PHE A 93 2.30 -4.37 -6.80
C PHE A 93 2.35 -2.87 -7.07
N ASN A 94 2.95 -2.08 -6.18
CA ASN A 94 3.22 -0.66 -6.40
C ASN A 94 4.57 -0.45 -7.07
N SER A 95 5.57 -1.27 -6.74
CA SER A 95 6.91 -1.17 -7.31
C SER A 95 6.93 -1.64 -8.76
N LYS A 96 7.42 -0.77 -9.65
CA LYS A 96 7.61 -1.10 -11.07
C LYS A 96 8.50 -2.33 -11.26
N VAL A 97 9.58 -2.44 -10.48
CA VAL A 97 10.51 -3.58 -10.53
C VAL A 97 9.80 -4.86 -10.08
N CYS A 98 9.04 -4.83 -8.99
CA CYS A 98 8.29 -6.00 -8.52
C CYS A 98 7.23 -6.45 -9.55
N ARG A 99 6.57 -5.51 -10.23
CA ARG A 99 5.65 -5.82 -11.35
C ARG A 99 6.35 -6.55 -12.48
N GLN A 100 7.54 -6.07 -12.87
CA GLN A 100 8.32 -6.66 -13.96
C GLN A 100 8.82 -8.06 -13.60
N VAL A 101 9.38 -8.23 -12.39
CA VAL A 101 9.79 -9.54 -11.88
C VAL A 101 8.60 -10.49 -11.85
N PHE A 102 7.46 -10.09 -11.29
CA PHE A 102 6.30 -10.97 -11.21
C PHE A 102 5.74 -11.35 -12.58
N SER A 103 5.65 -10.38 -13.51
CA SER A 103 5.21 -10.64 -14.88
C SER A 103 6.16 -11.60 -15.63
N PHE A 104 7.47 -11.45 -15.41
CA PHE A 104 8.46 -12.38 -15.94
C PHE A 104 8.26 -13.80 -15.39
N LEU A 105 8.05 -13.93 -14.08
CA LEU A 105 7.79 -15.23 -13.45
C LEU A 105 6.51 -15.88 -13.98
N GLN A 106 5.41 -15.13 -14.11
CA GLN A 106 4.17 -15.65 -14.70
C GLN A 106 4.36 -16.18 -16.13
N THR A 107 5.32 -15.64 -16.89
CA THR A 107 5.58 -16.05 -18.27
C THR A 107 6.51 -17.27 -18.36
N LYS A 108 7.47 -17.38 -17.43
CA LYS A 108 8.57 -18.35 -17.50
C LYS A 108 8.36 -19.56 -16.60
N VAL A 109 7.77 -19.39 -15.42
CA VAL A 109 7.52 -20.51 -14.50
C VAL A 109 6.67 -21.62 -15.11
N PRO A 110 5.59 -21.36 -15.88
CA PRO A 110 4.82 -22.43 -16.51
C PRO A 110 5.61 -23.26 -17.54
N LYS A 111 6.78 -22.78 -17.96
CA LYS A 111 7.69 -23.47 -18.90
C LYS A 111 8.82 -24.21 -18.19
N LEU A 112 8.92 -24.09 -16.87
CA LEU A 112 9.90 -24.83 -16.08
C LEU A 112 9.45 -26.29 -15.94
N GLU A 113 10.35 -27.23 -16.25
CA GLU A 113 10.11 -28.64 -15.99
C GLU A 113 10.25 -28.99 -14.49
N HIS A 114 11.09 -28.24 -13.78
CA HIS A 114 11.38 -28.43 -12.36
C HIS A 114 11.49 -27.06 -11.69
N TRP A 115 11.09 -26.97 -10.42
CA TRP A 115 11.25 -25.75 -9.63
C TRP A 115 12.73 -25.42 -9.41
N ASN A 116 13.29 -24.62 -10.32
CA ASN A 116 14.62 -24.06 -10.21
C ASN A 116 14.63 -22.61 -10.70
N PRO A 117 14.18 -21.66 -9.86
CA PRO A 117 14.11 -20.26 -10.25
C PRO A 117 15.47 -19.61 -10.52
N ALA A 118 16.57 -20.17 -10.01
CA ALA A 118 17.92 -19.69 -10.32
C ALA A 118 18.28 -19.91 -11.80
N ALA A 119 17.80 -20.99 -12.43
CA ALA A 119 18.00 -21.24 -13.86
C ALA A 119 17.35 -20.16 -14.75
N LEU A 120 16.33 -19.45 -14.23
CA LEU A 120 15.69 -18.36 -14.96
C LEU A 120 16.61 -17.13 -15.12
N LEU A 121 17.69 -16.99 -14.35
CA LEU A 121 18.60 -15.83 -14.42
C LEU A 121 19.36 -15.76 -15.76
N ASP A 122 19.61 -16.90 -16.40
CA ASP A 122 20.33 -16.96 -17.67
C ASP A 122 19.46 -16.48 -18.84
N ASP A 123 18.14 -16.61 -18.68
CA ASP A 123 17.10 -16.25 -19.65
C ASP A 123 16.69 -14.76 -19.61
N ILE A 124 17.23 -13.99 -18.67
CA ILE A 124 16.87 -12.57 -18.48
C ILE A 124 17.87 -11.67 -19.21
N GLU A 125 17.38 -11.00 -20.25
CA GLU A 125 18.15 -9.96 -20.95
C GLU A 125 18.18 -8.62 -20.18
N ASN A 126 17.12 -8.33 -19.41
CA ASN A 126 17.03 -7.08 -18.66
C ASN A 126 17.83 -7.17 -17.34
N ASN A 127 18.97 -6.49 -17.30
CA ASN A 127 19.85 -6.43 -16.13
C ASN A 127 19.16 -5.97 -14.83
N GLU A 128 18.16 -5.08 -14.91
CA GLU A 128 17.40 -4.62 -13.74
C GLU A 128 16.61 -5.78 -13.11
N ILE A 129 15.86 -6.52 -13.94
CA ILE A 129 15.09 -7.69 -13.50
C ILE A 129 16.04 -8.80 -13.01
N LYS A 130 17.13 -9.02 -13.74
CA LYS A 130 18.12 -10.04 -13.40
C LYS A 130 18.75 -9.79 -12.03
N ASN A 131 19.19 -8.55 -11.79
CA ASN A 131 19.81 -8.17 -10.52
C ASN A 131 18.80 -8.26 -9.37
N SER A 132 17.59 -7.74 -9.54
CA SER A 132 16.55 -7.84 -8.51
C SER A 132 16.16 -9.29 -8.22
N MET A 133 16.02 -10.14 -9.25
CA MET A 133 15.71 -11.55 -9.02
C MET A 133 16.87 -12.29 -8.33
N ALA A 134 18.12 -11.97 -8.68
CA ALA A 134 19.29 -12.50 -8.00
C ALA A 134 19.30 -12.09 -6.52
N GLU A 135 19.11 -10.81 -6.22
CA GLU A 135 19.00 -10.31 -4.85
C GLU A 135 17.92 -11.07 -4.06
N LEU A 136 16.72 -11.22 -4.63
CA LEU A 136 15.63 -11.98 -4.00
C LEU A 136 15.95 -13.47 -3.77
N LEU A 137 16.75 -14.10 -4.64
CA LEU A 137 17.13 -15.51 -4.47
C LEU A 137 18.10 -15.69 -3.31
N PHE A 138 19.05 -14.76 -3.15
CA PHE A 138 20.10 -14.83 -2.14
C PHE A 138 19.74 -14.15 -0.81
N GLU A 139 18.71 -13.30 -0.78
CA GLU A 139 18.28 -12.61 0.44
C GLU A 139 17.56 -13.56 1.41
N ASP A 140 17.99 -13.56 2.68
CA ASP A 140 17.38 -14.37 3.72
C ASP A 140 16.13 -13.69 4.30
N PHE A 141 14.99 -13.99 3.69
CA PHE A 141 13.69 -13.60 4.25
C PHE A 141 13.37 -14.46 5.48
N HIS A 142 13.14 -13.80 6.61
CA HIS A 142 12.55 -14.46 7.77
C HIS A 142 11.21 -15.10 7.39
N LEU A 143 10.89 -16.24 8.03
CA LEU A 143 9.65 -17.03 7.88
C LEU A 143 8.41 -16.19 8.23
N ALA A 144 8.04 -15.28 7.34
CA ALA A 144 6.77 -14.58 7.37
C ALA A 144 5.71 -15.48 6.73
N ASN A 145 4.48 -15.41 7.26
CA ASN A 145 3.38 -16.16 6.68
C ASN A 145 2.97 -15.53 5.34
N ILE A 146 3.24 -16.22 4.23
CA ILE A 146 2.91 -15.73 2.89
C ILE A 146 1.42 -15.40 2.72
N SER A 147 0.52 -16.20 3.28
CA SER A 147 -0.92 -15.95 3.20
C SER A 147 -1.30 -14.64 3.88
N LYS A 148 -0.61 -14.30 4.99
CA LYS A 148 -0.79 -12.99 5.64
C LYS A 148 -0.31 -11.86 4.74
N MET A 149 0.86 -11.99 4.12
CA MET A 149 1.41 -10.96 3.23
C MET A 149 0.54 -10.74 1.98
N ILE A 150 0.04 -11.81 1.36
CA ILE A 150 -0.93 -11.73 0.26
C ILE A 150 -2.18 -10.97 0.70
N ARG A 151 -2.72 -11.29 1.89
CA ARG A 151 -3.88 -10.59 2.44
C ARG A 151 -3.61 -9.10 2.66
N ASP A 152 -2.44 -8.74 3.17
CA ASP A 152 -2.03 -7.36 3.40
C ASP A 152 -1.91 -6.59 2.08
N LEU A 153 -1.36 -7.21 1.02
CA LEU A 153 -1.39 -6.67 -0.34
C LEU A 153 -2.80 -6.42 -0.85
N LYS A 154 -3.70 -7.39 -0.69
CA LYS A 154 -5.09 -7.28 -1.13
C LYS A 154 -5.83 -6.15 -0.42
N LEU A 155 -5.67 -6.04 0.90
CA LEU A 155 -6.25 -4.93 1.67
C LEU A 155 -5.74 -3.56 1.21
N ARG A 156 -4.44 -3.46 0.92
CA ARG A 156 -3.83 -2.24 0.41
C ARG A 156 -4.38 -1.86 -0.96
N LYS A 157 -4.51 -2.82 -1.88
CA LYS A 157 -5.12 -2.58 -3.19
C LYS A 157 -6.58 -2.14 -3.06
N LEU A 158 -7.38 -2.84 -2.25
CA LEU A 158 -8.78 -2.47 -1.97
C LEU A 158 -8.90 -1.03 -1.46
N LYS A 159 -8.00 -0.61 -0.56
CA LYS A 159 -7.97 0.77 -0.05
C LYS A 159 -7.67 1.77 -1.18
N ARG A 160 -6.66 1.50 -2.01
CA ARG A 160 -6.33 2.32 -3.18
C ARG A 160 -7.49 2.41 -4.18
N ASP A 161 -8.15 1.30 -4.46
CA ASP A 161 -9.25 1.22 -5.41
C ASP A 161 -10.48 1.98 -4.89
N LEU A 162 -10.76 1.89 -3.58
CA LEU A 162 -11.79 2.71 -2.92
C LEU A 162 -11.46 4.21 -2.99
N GLU A 163 -10.23 4.61 -2.72
CA GLU A 163 -9.80 6.01 -2.82
C GLU A 163 -9.88 6.54 -4.26
N ALA A 164 -9.55 5.70 -5.26
CA ALA A 164 -9.67 6.04 -6.66
C ALA A 164 -11.14 6.20 -7.08
N LEU A 165 -12.02 5.30 -6.61
CA LEU A 165 -13.47 5.40 -6.83
C LEU A 165 -14.07 6.64 -6.15
N ASP A 166 -13.64 6.96 -4.92
CA ASP A 166 -14.08 8.17 -4.24
C ASP A 166 -13.72 9.44 -5.01
N LYS A 167 -12.51 9.48 -5.58
CA LYS A 167 -12.09 10.57 -6.47
C LYS A 167 -12.92 10.62 -7.75
N ALA A 168 -13.20 9.46 -8.36
CA ALA A 168 -14.00 9.38 -9.58
C ALA A 168 -15.46 9.82 -9.35
N ILE A 169 -16.09 9.37 -8.26
CA ILE A 169 -17.46 9.77 -7.88
C ILE A 169 -17.55 11.27 -7.59
N ASN A 170 -16.52 11.85 -6.97
CA ASN A 170 -16.48 13.30 -6.74
C ASN A 170 -16.35 14.10 -8.04
N GLN A 171 -15.80 13.50 -9.10
CA GLN A 171 -15.66 14.12 -10.42
C GLN A 171 -16.91 13.89 -11.30
N ASP A 172 -17.56 12.74 -11.17
CA ASP A 172 -18.78 12.38 -11.89
C ASP A 172 -19.80 11.72 -10.93
N SER A 173 -20.65 12.55 -10.33
CA SER A 173 -21.55 12.17 -9.23
C SER A 173 -22.81 11.42 -9.69
N GLY A 174 -23.00 11.25 -11.01
CA GLY A 174 -24.16 10.60 -11.61
C GLY A 174 -23.98 9.12 -11.96
N ASP A 175 -22.76 8.59 -11.88
CA ASP A 175 -22.47 7.23 -12.33
C ASP A 175 -22.90 6.18 -11.29
N LEU A 176 -24.06 5.57 -11.54
CA LEU A 176 -24.61 4.47 -10.73
C LEU A 176 -23.72 3.22 -10.74
N GLU A 177 -22.85 3.04 -11.75
CA GLU A 177 -21.91 1.91 -11.78
C GLU A 177 -20.78 2.11 -10.78
N LEU A 178 -20.22 3.32 -10.68
CA LEU A 178 -19.17 3.65 -9.69
C LEU A 178 -19.67 3.46 -8.25
N LEU A 179 -20.93 3.81 -7.97
CA LEU A 179 -21.54 3.60 -6.65
C LEU A 179 -21.70 2.11 -6.31
N LYS A 180 -22.11 1.29 -7.28
CA LYS A 180 -22.21 -0.18 -7.09
C LYS A 180 -20.84 -0.83 -6.87
N GLN A 181 -19.83 -0.39 -7.62
CA GLN A 181 -18.45 -0.87 -7.46
C GLN A 181 -17.90 -0.50 -6.08
N LYS A 182 -18.08 0.76 -5.65
CA LYS A 182 -17.67 1.22 -4.31
C LYS A 182 -18.35 0.43 -3.20
N GLU A 183 -19.66 0.16 -3.33
CA GLU A 183 -20.38 -0.63 -2.33
C GLU A 183 -19.81 -2.06 -2.24
N THR A 184 -19.53 -2.68 -3.38
CA THR A 184 -18.99 -4.05 -3.45
C THR A 184 -17.61 -4.14 -2.79
N LEU A 185 -16.70 -3.24 -3.18
CA LEU A 185 -15.34 -3.17 -2.62
C LEU A 185 -15.34 -2.82 -1.14
N SER A 186 -16.25 -1.93 -0.69
CA SER A 186 -16.39 -1.57 0.72
C SER A 186 -16.87 -2.74 1.57
N ARG A 187 -17.81 -3.55 1.06
CA ARG A 187 -18.24 -4.78 1.74
C ARG A 187 -17.11 -5.80 1.83
N GLU A 188 -16.33 -5.97 0.76
CA GLU A 188 -15.17 -6.87 0.73
C GLU A 188 -14.10 -6.44 1.74
N TYR A 189 -13.72 -5.16 1.71
CA TYR A 189 -12.78 -4.57 2.66
C TYR A 189 -13.23 -4.78 4.12
N ARG A 190 -14.51 -4.53 4.43
CA ARG A 190 -15.09 -4.77 5.77
C ARG A 190 -15.05 -6.25 6.16
N ARG A 191 -15.32 -7.18 5.23
CA ARG A 191 -15.25 -8.63 5.50
C ARG A 191 -13.82 -9.06 5.82
N MET A 192 -12.85 -8.55 5.08
CA MET A 192 -11.43 -8.84 5.32
C MET A 192 -10.92 -8.23 6.62
N THR A 193 -11.39 -7.05 7.04
CA THR A 193 -10.96 -6.40 8.28
C THR A 193 -11.69 -6.89 9.53
N LYS A 194 -12.99 -7.24 9.46
CA LYS A 194 -13.78 -7.78 10.60
C LYS A 194 -13.18 -9.02 11.23
N ARG A 195 -12.57 -9.91 10.43
CA ARG A 195 -11.90 -11.13 10.92
C ARG A 195 -10.63 -10.83 11.74
N VAL A 196 -10.06 -9.62 11.59
CA VAL A 196 -8.89 -9.16 12.36
C VAL A 196 -9.32 -8.57 13.70
N VAL A 197 -10.40 -7.77 13.74
CA VAL A 197 -10.85 -7.11 14.98
C VAL A 197 -11.31 -8.13 16.04
N ASN A 198 -12.00 -9.20 15.63
CA ASN A 198 -12.46 -10.22 16.58
C ASN A 198 -11.33 -11.09 17.17
N LYS A 199 -10.11 -11.06 16.61
CA LYS A 199 -8.97 -11.87 17.10
C LYS A 199 -8.03 -11.12 18.04
N VAL A 200 -8.17 -9.79 18.15
CA VAL A 200 -7.32 -8.93 19.01
C VAL A 200 -7.99 -8.65 20.36
N LEU A 201 -9.23 -9.11 20.56
CA LEU A 201 -10.02 -8.93 21.78
C LEU A 201 -10.35 -10.26 22.50
N SER A 202 -9.58 -11.32 22.26
CA SER A 202 -9.75 -12.64 22.91
C SER A 202 -8.55 -12.98 23.78
#